data_AF-A0A1I1VFU5-F1
#
_entry.id   AF-A0A1I1VFU5-F1
#
_cell.length_a   1.000
_cell.length_b   1.000
_cell.length_c   1.000
_cell.angle_alpha   90.00
_cell.angle_beta   90.00
_cell.angle_gamma   90.00
#
_symmetry.space_group_name_H-M   'P 1'
#
loop_
_entity.id
_entity.type
_entity.pdbx_description
1 polymer ?
#
loop_
_entity_poly.entity_id
_entity_poly.type
_entity_poly.pdbx_seq_one_letter_code
_entity_poly.pdbx_strand_id
1 'polypeptide(L)' 'MKRAFLGEFEEVVLLTVAVLDESAYGVTITQEIEQKTGRSVGFSTVHTTL' A
#
# COMPACT_ATOMS: atom_id res chain seq x y z
N MET A 1 10.87 -22.67 -4.73
CA MET A 1 9.95 -21.55 -4.99
C MET A 1 10.76 -20.38 -5.54
N LYS A 2 10.32 -19.77 -6.65
CA LYS A 2 10.98 -18.57 -7.22
C LYS A 2 10.83 -17.46 -6.18
N ARG A 3 11.93 -16.84 -5.73
CA ARG A 3 11.87 -15.72 -4.79
C ARG A 3 11.15 -14.55 -5.47
N ALA A 4 9.98 -14.18 -4.97
CA ALA A 4 9.38 -12.89 -5.28
C ALA A 4 10.11 -11.86 -4.42
N PHE A 5 10.71 -10.86 -5.05
CA PHE A 5 11.26 -9.71 -4.36
C PHE A 5 10.19 -8.62 -4.40
N LEU A 6 9.77 -8.16 -3.23
CA LEU A 6 8.89 -7.01 -3.14
C LEU A 6 9.73 -5.74 -3.32
N GLY A 7 9.22 -4.79 -4.08
CA GLY A 7 9.74 -3.43 -4.06
C GLY A 7 9.37 -2.73 -2.76
N GLU A 8 10.14 -1.70 -2.38
CA GLU A 8 9.89 -0.89 -1.17
C GLU A 8 8.43 -0.41 -1.09
N PHE A 9 7.87 0.01 -2.23
CA PHE A 9 6.49 0.47 -2.28
C PHE A 9 5.48 -0.66 -2.01
N GLU A 10 5.72 -1.85 -2.55
CA GLU A 10 4.85 -3.01 -2.37
C GLU A 10 4.85 -3.46 -0.90
N GLU A 11 6.02 -3.39 -0.24
CA GLU A 11 6.14 -3.64 1.20
C GLU A 11 5.32 -2.65 2.03
N VAL A 12 5.39 -1.35 1.71
CA VAL A 12 4.59 -0.32 2.39
C VAL A 12 3.10 -0.53 2.17
N VAL A 13 2.68 -0.88 0.95
CA VAL A 13 1.27 -1.18 0.65
C VAL A 13 0.79 -2.39 1.46
N LEU A 14 1.54 -3.49 1.46
CA LEU A 14 1.17 -4.70 2.22
C LEU A 14 1.12 -4.45 3.73
N LEU A 15 2.07 -3.67 4.26
CA LEU A 15 2.05 -3.28 5.67
C LEU A 15 0.82 -2.42 5.99
N THR A 16 0.45 -1.51 5.09
CA THR A 16 -0.73 -0.67 5.25
C THR A 16 -2.02 -1.49 5.21
N VAL A 17 -2.11 -2.49 4.30
CA VAL A 17 -3.22 -3.44 4.26
C VAL A 17 -3.32 -4.21 5.57
N ALA A 18 -2.20 -4.72 6.10
CA ALA A 18 -2.18 -5.44 7.38
C ALA A 18 -2.59 -4.57 8.58
N VAL A 19 -2.34 -3.25 8.51
CA VAL A 19 -2.77 -2.29 9.54
C VAL A 19 -4.27 -1.98 9.44
N LEU A 20 -4.82 -1.87 8.23
CA LEU A 20 -6.20 -1.49 7.99
C LEU A 20 -7.18 -2.67 8.05
N ASP A 21 -6.70 -3.90 7.91
CA ASP A 21 -7.49 -5.13 7.95
C ASP A 21 -8.69 -5.05 6.99
N GLU A 22 -9.92 -5.24 7.47
CA GLU A 22 -11.14 -5.16 6.66
C GLU A 22 -11.40 -3.77 6.03
N SER A 23 -10.70 -2.73 6.49
CA SER A 23 -10.83 -1.36 5.97
C SER A 23 -9.89 -1.05 4.81
N ALA A 24 -9.10 -2.02 4.34
CA ALA A 24 -8.07 -1.86 3.32
C ALA A 24 -8.64 -1.70 1.89
N TYR A 25 -9.43 -0.65 1.66
CA TYR A 25 -9.80 -0.20 0.32
C TYR A 25 -8.72 0.70 -0.28
N GLY A 26 -8.55 0.70 -1.60
CA GLY A 26 -7.51 1.46 -2.29
C GLY A 26 -7.46 2.94 -1.89
N VAL A 27 -8.61 3.59 -1.72
CA VAL A 27 -8.69 5.00 -1.26
C VAL A 27 -8.17 5.14 0.18
N THR A 28 -8.61 4.26 1.08
CA THR A 28 -8.18 4.25 2.48
C THR A 28 -6.68 3.97 2.61
N ILE A 29 -6.14 3.06 1.80
CA ILE A 29 -4.71 2.76 1.75
C ILE A 29 -3.92 3.98 1.29
N THR A 30 -4.35 4.65 0.22
CA THR A 30 -3.69 5.88 -0.26
C THR A 30 -3.66 6.96 0.83
N GLN A 31 -4.79 7.17 1.51
CA GLN A 31 -4.89 8.15 2.59
C GLN A 31 -4.01 7.78 3.79
N GLU A 32 -3.98 6.51 4.19
CA GLU A 32 -3.18 6.04 5.32
C GLU A 32 -1.66 6.18 5.05
N ILE A 33 -1.22 5.86 3.83
CA ILE A 33 0.18 6.05 3.43
C ILE A 33 0.54 7.54 3.45
N GLU A 34 -0.33 8.40 2.90
CA GLU A 34 -0.14 9.85 2.94
C GLU A 34 -0.05 10.38 4.38
N GLN A 35 -0.96 9.96 5.26
CA GLN A 35 -0.98 10.40 6.65
C GLN A 35 0.24 9.94 7.44
N LYS A 36 0.70 8.69 7.27
CA LYS A 36 1.83 8.16 8.05
C LYS A 36 3.20 8.51 7.52
N THR A 37 3.33 8.68 6.20
CA THR A 37 4.64 8.85 5.55
C THR A 37 4.85 10.26 5.00
N GLY A 38 3.78 11.07 4.88
CA GLY A 38 3.83 12.37 4.20
C GLY A 38 4.07 12.29 2.69
N ARG A 39 4.11 11.08 2.11
CA ARG A 39 4.31 10.86 0.67
C ARG A 39 2.96 10.84 -0.02
N SER A 40 2.74 11.72 -1.00
CA SER A 40 1.57 11.61 -1.85
C SER A 40 1.70 10.43 -2.82
N VAL A 41 0.68 9.59 -2.85
CA VAL A 41 0.65 8.37 -3.66
C VAL A 41 -0.55 8.41 -4.60
N GLY A 42 -0.34 8.05 -5.85
CA GLY A 42 -1.45 7.92 -6.80
C GLY A 42 -2.35 6.73 -6.45
N PHE A 43 -3.66 6.94 -6.42
CA PHE A 43 -4.64 5.85 -6.29
C PHE A 43 -4.43 4.74 -7.34
N SER A 44 -4.09 5.12 -8.57
CA SER A 44 -3.77 4.17 -9.66
C SER A 44 -2.55 3.29 -9.36
N THR A 45 -1.55 3.83 -8.64
CA THR A 45 -0.36 3.08 -8.24
C THR A 45 -0.71 2.03 -7.21
N VAL A 46 -1.49 2.38 -6.18
CA VAL A 46 -1.99 1.41 -5.18
C VAL A 46 -2.82 0.31 -5.84
N HIS A 47 -3.70 0.67 -6.79
CA HIS A 47 -4.54 -0.29 -7.50
C HIS A 47 -3.76 -1.24 -8.43
N THR A 48 -2.59 -0.84 -8.91
CA THR A 48 -1.75 -1.70 -9.77
C THR A 48 -0.88 -2.66 -8.95
N THR A 49 -0.61 -2.31 -7.68
CA THR A 49 0.21 -3.10 -6.75
C THR A 49 -0.59 -4.19 -6.02
N LEU A 50 -1.89 -3.97 -5.81
CA LEU A 50 -2.83 -4.95 -5.26
C LEU A 50 -3.37 -5.89 -6.35
#